data_AF-A7X3U0-F1
#
_entry.id   AF-A7X3U0-F1
#
_cell.length_a   1.000
_cell.length_b   1.000
_cell.length_c   1.000
_cell.angle_alpha   90.00
_cell.angle_beta   90.00
_cell.angle_gamma   90.00
#
_symmetry.space_group_name_H-M   'P 1'
#
loop_
_entity.id
_entity.type
_entity.pdbx_description
1 polymer ?
#
loop_
_entity_poly.entity_id
_entity_poly.type
_entity_poly.pdbx_seq_one_letter_code
_entity_poly.pdbx_strand_id
1 'polypeptide(L)'
;MKTLLLALVVVAFMCLDSVSSINRCFQCTSQNYGSKCLSAKKCQRGENTCYTKYKRHKKFGMRWTVKGCSIICPTPRPDEIVNCCYSPECNPLL
;
A
#
# COMPACT_ATOMS: atom_id res chain seq x y z
N MET A 1 41.88 -13.58 -7.80
CA MET A 1 41.13 -12.29 -7.73
C MET A 1 39.80 -12.30 -8.52
N LYS A 2 39.15 -13.46 -8.75
CA LYS A 2 37.85 -13.52 -9.48
C LYS A 2 36.64 -13.79 -8.59
N THR A 3 36.87 -14.37 -7.41
CA THR A 3 35.86 -14.70 -6.40
C THR A 3 35.22 -13.46 -5.78
N LEU A 4 35.99 -12.37 -5.61
CA LEU A 4 35.49 -11.12 -5.06
C LEU A 4 34.48 -10.42 -5.98
N LEU A 5 34.74 -10.43 -7.30
CA LEU A 5 33.84 -9.90 -8.32
C LEU A 5 32.53 -10.69 -8.38
N LEU A 6 32.62 -12.02 -8.33
CA LEU A 6 31.44 -12.89 -8.28
C LEU A 6 30.59 -12.63 -7.03
N ALA A 7 31.22 -12.46 -5.86
CA ALA A 7 30.50 -12.15 -4.62
C ALA A 7 29.81 -10.78 -4.68
N LEU A 8 30.49 -9.74 -5.18
CA LEU A 8 29.91 -8.39 -5.37
C LEU A 8 28.70 -8.40 -6.32
N VAL A 9 28.79 -9.16 -7.41
CA VAL A 9 27.72 -9.31 -8.39
C VAL A 9 26.51 -9.99 -7.77
N VAL A 10 26.69 -11.07 -7.00
CA VAL A 10 25.59 -11.77 -6.31
C VAL A 10 24.91 -10.89 -5.26
N VAL A 11 25.66 -10.10 -4.50
CA VAL A 11 25.10 -9.15 -3.52
C VAL A 11 24.29 -8.05 -4.21
N ALA A 12 24.79 -7.51 -5.33
CA ALA A 12 24.06 -6.51 -6.10
C ALA A 12 22.72 -7.05 -6.64
N PHE A 13 22.69 -8.29 -7.15
CA PHE A 13 21.46 -8.92 -7.63
C PHE A 13 20.45 -9.21 -6.50
N MET A 14 20.91 -9.70 -5.35
CA MET A 14 20.06 -9.94 -4.16
C MET A 14 19.44 -8.65 -3.59
N CYS A 15 20.15 -7.51 -3.68
CA CYS A 15 19.62 -6.20 -3.31
C CYS A 15 18.62 -5.62 -4.33
N LEU A 16 18.65 -6.06 -5.59
CA LEU A 16 17.67 -5.65 -6.61
C LEU A 16 16.36 -6.43 -6.49
N ASP A 17 16.41 -7.70 -6.09
CA ASP A 17 15.23 -8.57 -6.00
C ASP A 17 14.39 -8.36 -4.73
N SER A 18 14.93 -7.64 -3.72
CA SER A 18 14.19 -7.31 -2.49
C SER A 18 13.10 -6.25 -2.69
N VAL A 19 13.00 -5.62 -3.87
CA VAL A 19 11.99 -4.62 -4.23
C VAL A 19 10.96 -5.16 -5.23
N SER A 20 10.79 -6.48 -5.32
CA SER A 20 9.51 -7.04 -5.74
C SER A 20 8.67 -7.34 -4.50
N SER A 21 8.42 -6.32 -3.67
CA SER A 21 7.42 -6.43 -2.61
C SER A 21 6.11 -6.81 -3.29
N ILE A 22 5.68 -8.06 -3.12
CA ILE A 22 4.33 -8.51 -3.45
C ILE A 22 3.41 -7.86 -2.42
N ASN A 23 3.33 -6.53 -2.46
CA ASN A 23 2.53 -5.78 -1.54
C ASN A 23 1.07 -5.95 -1.98
N ARG A 24 0.25 -6.36 -1.03
CA ARG A 24 -1.18 -6.58 -1.25
C ARG A 24 -1.90 -5.62 -0.33
N CYS A 25 -2.86 -4.87 -0.86
CA CYS A 25 -3.67 -3.98 -0.05
C CYS A 25 -5.14 -4.16 -0.43
N PHE A 26 -6.04 -3.82 0.47
CA PHE A 26 -7.43 -3.62 0.10
C PHE A 26 -7.53 -2.39 -0.81
N GLN A 27 -8.19 -2.55 -1.95
CA GLN A 27 -8.29 -1.52 -3.01
C GLN A 27 -9.76 -1.32 -3.38
N CYS A 28 -10.43 -0.37 -2.73
CA CYS A 28 -11.87 -0.16 -2.87
C CYS A 28 -12.32 1.22 -2.35
N THR A 29 -13.61 1.50 -2.52
CA THR A 29 -14.28 2.66 -1.92
C THR A 29 -15.38 2.21 -0.98
N SER A 30 -15.84 3.11 -0.09
CA SER A 30 -16.94 2.83 0.85
C SER A 30 -18.24 2.43 0.15
N GLN A 31 -18.48 2.94 -1.06
CA GLN A 31 -19.65 2.62 -1.88
C GLN A 31 -19.58 1.21 -2.48
N ASN A 32 -18.38 0.76 -2.84
CA ASN A 32 -18.16 -0.53 -3.51
C ASN A 32 -17.57 -1.57 -2.56
N TYR A 33 -17.75 -1.38 -1.26
CA TYR A 33 -17.19 -2.25 -0.22
C TYR A 33 -17.58 -3.72 -0.45
N GLY A 34 -18.88 -3.99 -0.63
CA GLY A 34 -19.41 -5.35 -0.73
C GLY A 34 -19.00 -6.13 -1.98
N SER A 35 -18.57 -5.46 -3.05
CA SER A 35 -18.20 -6.11 -4.32
C SER A 35 -16.71 -6.07 -4.63
N LYS A 36 -16.00 -5.01 -4.22
CA LYS A 36 -14.58 -4.79 -4.59
C LYS A 36 -13.60 -4.94 -3.42
N CYS A 37 -14.07 -4.97 -2.18
CA CYS A 37 -13.22 -5.01 -0.99
C CYS A 37 -13.18 -6.37 -0.27
N LEU A 38 -13.70 -7.43 -0.88
CA LEU A 38 -13.73 -8.76 -0.27
C LEU A 38 -12.34 -9.38 -0.08
N SER A 39 -11.36 -8.97 -0.89
CA SER A 39 -9.99 -9.46 -0.80
C SER A 39 -8.98 -8.38 -1.15
N ALA A 40 -7.80 -8.46 -0.52
CA ALA A 40 -6.68 -7.62 -0.88
C ALA A 40 -6.17 -7.99 -2.29
N LYS A 41 -5.76 -6.98 -3.05
CA LYS A 41 -5.26 -7.10 -4.41
C LYS A 41 -3.79 -6.74 -4.45
N LYS A 42 -3.06 -7.35 -5.39
CA LYS A 42 -1.66 -7.01 -5.66
C LYS A 42 -1.57 -5.54 -6.08
N CYS A 43 -0.63 -4.81 -5.49
CA CYS A 43 -0.32 -3.43 -5.89
C CYS A 43 0.52 -3.40 -7.17
N GLN A 44 0.58 -2.24 -7.82
CA GLN A 44 1.44 -2.06 -8.98
C GLN A 44 2.92 -2.11 -8.58
N ARG A 45 3.79 -2.31 -9.57
CA ARG A 45 5.24 -2.35 -9.34
C ARG A 45 5.70 -1.02 -8.74
N GLY A 46 6.39 -1.07 -7.59
CA GLY A 46 6.86 0.10 -6.87
C GLY A 46 5.88 0.64 -5.81
N GLU A 47 4.63 0.19 -5.77
CA GLU A 47 3.66 0.57 -4.75
C GLU A 47 3.83 -0.28 -3.47
N ASN A 48 4.74 0.16 -2.61
CA ASN A 48 5.07 -0.52 -1.34
C ASN A 48 4.26 -0.02 -0.13
N THR A 49 3.31 0.89 -0.34
CA THR A 49 2.53 1.50 0.74
C THR A 49 1.03 1.21 0.56
N CYS A 50 0.38 0.66 1.57
CA CYS A 50 -1.09 0.64 1.65
C CYS A 50 -1.59 1.91 2.32
N TYR A 51 -2.74 2.42 1.90
CA TYR A 51 -3.38 3.56 2.57
C TYR A 51 -4.88 3.36 2.80
N THR A 52 -5.41 4.09 3.78
CA THR A 52 -6.84 4.34 3.98
C THR A 52 -7.07 5.84 4.12
N LYS A 53 -7.96 6.39 3.29
CA LYS A 53 -8.39 7.80 3.37
C LYS A 53 -9.70 7.90 4.11
N TYR A 54 -9.77 8.86 5.01
CA TYR A 54 -10.96 9.21 5.77
C TYR A 54 -11.37 10.63 5.42
N LYS A 55 -12.68 10.89 5.42
CA LYS A 55 -13.29 12.21 5.23
C LYS A 55 -14.29 12.49 6.32
N ARG A 56 -14.39 13.75 6.72
CA ARG A 56 -15.45 14.20 7.62
C ARG A 56 -16.79 14.18 6.88
N HIS A 57 -17.68 13.30 7.31
CA HIS A 57 -19.07 13.26 6.89
C HIS A 57 -19.90 14.20 7.77
N LYS A 58 -20.75 15.04 7.14
CA LYS A 58 -21.53 16.08 7.84
C LYS A 58 -22.35 15.57 9.03
N LYS A 59 -22.89 14.35 8.95
CA LYS A 59 -23.75 13.76 9.99
C LYS A 59 -23.08 12.69 10.86
N PHE A 60 -21.98 12.08 10.39
CA PHE A 60 -21.48 10.83 10.96
C PHE A 60 -20.03 10.90 11.41
N GLY A 61 -19.48 12.11 11.52
CA GLY A 61 -18.08 12.32 11.88
C GLY A 61 -17.13 11.77 10.82
N MET A 62 -15.96 11.30 11.25
CA MET A 62 -14.92 10.81 10.35
C MET A 62 -15.28 9.42 9.81
N ARG A 63 -15.24 9.25 8.48
CA ARG A 63 -15.55 7.96 7.82
C ARG A 63 -14.51 7.65 6.76
N TRP A 64 -14.10 6.38 6.66
CA TRP A 64 -13.24 5.95 5.57
C TRP A 64 -13.97 6.05 4.24
N THR A 65 -13.23 6.36 3.17
CA THR A 65 -13.79 6.60 1.83
C THR A 65 -13.09 5.79 0.76
N VAL A 66 -11.77 5.64 0.87
CA VAL A 66 -10.92 4.96 -0.12
C VAL A 66 -9.84 4.16 0.58
N LYS A 67 -9.59 2.96 0.08
CA LYS A 67 -8.42 2.12 0.40
C LYS A 67 -7.65 1.84 -0.88
N GLY A 68 -6.33 1.82 -0.81
CA GLY A 68 -5.52 1.58 -2.01
C GLY A 68 -4.04 1.37 -1.73
N CYS A 69 -3.30 1.29 -2.83
CA CYS A 69 -1.83 1.22 -2.85
C CYS A 69 -1.25 2.55 -3.34
N SER A 70 -0.04 2.87 -2.92
CA SER A 70 0.74 3.99 -3.45
C SER A 70 2.23 3.74 -3.31
N ILE A 71 3.03 4.48 -4.08
CA ILE A 71 4.50 4.50 -3.96
C ILE A 71 4.91 5.27 -2.70
N ILE A 72 4.19 6.36 -2.38
CA ILE A 72 4.45 7.21 -1.22
C ILE A 72 3.13 7.41 -0.49
N CYS A 73 3.15 7.50 0.84
CA CYS A 73 1.96 7.80 1.61
C CYS A 73 1.27 9.09 1.10
N PRO A 74 0.00 9.02 0.66
CA PRO A 74 -0.67 10.19 0.10
C PRO A 74 -0.79 11.34 1.13
N THR A 75 -0.52 12.56 0.69
CA THR A 75 -0.74 13.75 1.53
C THR A 75 -2.24 13.97 1.78
N PRO A 76 -2.69 14.15 3.05
CA PRO A 76 -4.08 14.46 3.35
C PRO A 76 -4.46 15.85 2.80
N ARG A 77 -5.69 15.97 2.29
CA ARG A 77 -6.34 17.26 2.00
C ARG A 77 -7.00 17.84 3.25
N PRO A 78 -7.47 19.12 3.24
CA PRO A 78 -8.31 19.63 4.32
C PRO A 78 -9.51 18.71 4.59
N ASP A 79 -9.80 18.48 5.87
CA ASP A 79 -10.83 17.55 6.36
C ASP A 79 -10.66 16.07 5.95
N GLU A 80 -9.46 15.70 5.46
CA GLU A 80 -9.06 14.31 5.23
C GLU A 80 -8.04 13.85 6.28
N ILE A 81 -8.11 12.57 6.65
CA ILE A 81 -7.03 11.86 7.34
C ILE A 81 -6.57 10.74 6.42
N VAL A 82 -5.26 10.55 6.33
CA VAL A 82 -4.67 9.43 5.58
C VAL A 82 -3.83 8.60 6.54
N ASN A 83 -4.19 7.33 6.67
CA ASN A 83 -3.40 6.36 7.41
C ASN A 83 -2.67 5.47 6.41
N CYS A 84 -1.36 5.31 6.60
CA CYS A 84 -0.50 4.49 5.74
C CYS A 84 0.18 3.39 6.55
N CYS A 85 0.46 2.27 5.88
CA CYS A 85 1.17 1.13 6.44
C CYS A 85 1.87 0.35 5.31
N TYR A 86 2.84 -0.49 5.66
CA TYR A 86 3.80 -1.05 4.69
C TYR A 86 3.79 -2.58 4.61
N SER A 87 3.05 -3.25 5.49
CA SER A 87 2.94 -4.71 5.49
C SER A 87 1.81 -5.17 4.56
N PRO A 88 1.87 -6.40 4.02
CA PRO A 88 0.76 -6.95 3.27
C PRO A 88 -0.55 -6.92 4.08
N GLU A 89 -1.62 -6.48 3.43
CA GLU A 89 -3.01 -6.46 3.93
C GLU A 89 -3.22 -5.61 5.19
N CYS A 90 -2.28 -4.72 5.50
CA CYS A 90 -2.26 -3.90 6.72
C CYS A 90 -3.32 -2.80 6.77
N ASN A 91 -4.10 -2.59 5.70
CA ASN A 91 -5.19 -1.62 5.64
C ASN A 91 -6.58 -2.30 5.73
N PRO A 92 -6.88 -3.02 6.84
CA PRO A 92 -8.02 -3.92 6.96
C PRO A 92 -9.37 -3.22 6.80
N LEU A 93 -10.41 -3.99 6.56
CA LEU A 93 -11.77 -3.50 6.32
C LEU A 93 -12.43 -2.78 7.52
N LEU A 94 -11.99 -3.10 8.74
CA LEU A 94 -12.51 -2.61 10.01
C LEU A 94 -11.61 -1.54 10.61
#